data_AF-A0A1H2DEH2-F1
#
_entry.id   AF-A0A1H2DEH2-F1
#
_cell.length_a   1.000
_cell.length_b   1.000
_cell.length_c   1.000
_cell.angle_alpha   90.00
_cell.angle_beta   90.00
_cell.angle_gamma   90.00
#
_symmetry.space_group_name_H-M   'P 1'
#
loop_
_entity.id
_entity.type
_entity.pdbx_description
1 polymer ?
#
loop_
_entity_poly.entity_id
_entity_poly.type
_entity_poly.pdbx_seq_one_letter_code
_entity_poly.pdbx_strand_id
1 'polypeptide(L)'
;MTAFAGLDRTVVGGWVRRLAGNTSPRRNHWNTKTTYYRAAATVLNSGPRSDMTWKTIVAAAEPRGCRSTFYEVAGAHARHRMIDALIGDGRSESLQIALRYLRTDPVEQLIDEAKVWSFWAFRQRFTQRLTTAMSPGEMEDELFAEMAEWARWTPALAQAVGQTPPACAVEDLTVIHGLRVSGIQAAERLTEVVRRITL
;
A
#
# COMPACT_ATOMS: atom_id res chain seq x y z
N MET A 1 5.78 -20.89 14.81
CA MET A 1 4.73 -20.41 13.89
C MET A 1 5.37 -20.36 12.51
N THR A 2 4.83 -21.05 11.50
CA THR A 2 5.38 -20.98 10.13
C THR A 2 5.18 -19.56 9.58
N ALA A 3 6.13 -19.04 8.79
CA ALA A 3 6.02 -17.69 8.18
C ALA A 3 4.70 -17.53 7.40
N PHE A 4 4.25 -18.61 6.77
CA PHE A 4 2.97 -18.73 6.07
C PHE A 4 1.76 -18.31 6.94
N ALA A 5 1.68 -18.79 8.20
CA ALA A 5 0.59 -18.45 9.11
C ALA A 5 0.66 -16.99 9.66
N GLY A 6 1.77 -16.30 9.43
CA GLY A 6 1.96 -14.89 9.77
C GLY A 6 1.43 -13.95 8.69
N LEU A 7 1.58 -14.32 7.41
CA LEU A 7 1.17 -13.49 6.27
C LEU A 7 -0.36 -13.28 6.20
N ASP A 8 -1.13 -14.23 6.72
CA ASP A 8 -2.58 -14.09 6.87
C ASP A 8 -2.99 -13.14 7.99
N ARG A 9 -2.07 -12.75 8.88
CA ARG A 9 -2.35 -11.95 10.08
C ARG A 9 -1.62 -10.59 10.09
N THR A 10 -1.17 -10.14 8.92
CA THR A 10 -0.57 -8.81 8.75
C THR A 10 -1.60 -7.71 9.00
N VAL A 11 -1.16 -6.61 9.60
CA VAL A 11 -1.99 -5.45 9.98
C VAL A 11 -2.54 -4.76 8.75
N VAL A 12 -1.70 -4.50 7.74
CA VAL A 12 -2.14 -3.88 6.48
C VAL A 12 -3.07 -4.83 5.73
N GLY A 13 -2.79 -6.14 5.75
CA GLY A 13 -3.69 -7.14 5.18
C GLY A 13 -5.05 -7.21 5.88
N GLY A 14 -5.07 -7.07 7.20
CA GLY A 14 -6.29 -6.90 8.00
C GLY A 14 -7.06 -5.62 7.65
N TRP A 15 -6.35 -4.50 7.48
CA TRP A 15 -6.93 -3.23 7.06
C TRP A 15 -7.62 -3.33 5.69
N VAL A 16 -6.94 -3.91 4.67
CA VAL A 16 -7.54 -4.10 3.34
C VAL A 16 -8.77 -5.00 3.44
N ARG A 17 -8.68 -6.19 4.07
CA ARG A 17 -9.80 -7.14 4.14
C ARG A 17 -11.01 -6.56 4.87
N ARG A 18 -10.79 -5.84 5.98
CA ARG A 18 -11.88 -5.21 6.73
C ARG A 18 -12.61 -4.15 5.91
N LEU A 19 -11.87 -3.34 5.13
CA LEU A 19 -12.47 -2.29 4.31
C LEU A 19 -13.13 -2.87 3.05
N ALA A 20 -12.42 -3.73 2.32
CA ALA A 20 -12.91 -4.35 1.10
C ALA A 20 -14.08 -5.32 1.33
N GLY A 21 -14.11 -6.00 2.49
CA GLY A 21 -15.20 -6.89 2.88
C GLY A 21 -16.43 -6.18 3.45
N ASN A 22 -16.41 -4.85 3.60
CA ASN A 22 -17.57 -4.10 4.08
C ASN A 22 -18.60 -3.91 2.96
N THR A 23 -19.68 -4.70 3.02
CA THR A 23 -20.78 -4.68 2.05
C THR A 23 -21.86 -3.65 2.36
N SER A 24 -21.73 -2.86 3.44
CA SER A 24 -22.76 -1.91 3.87
C SER A 24 -22.92 -0.78 2.84
N PRO A 25 -24.07 -0.64 2.16
CA PRO A 25 -24.26 0.39 1.15
C PRO A 25 -24.23 1.82 1.73
N ARG A 26 -24.50 1.98 3.03
CA ARG A 26 -24.51 3.28 3.73
C ARG A 26 -23.14 3.68 4.32
N ARG A 27 -22.20 2.75 4.44
CA ARG A 27 -20.90 2.94 5.10
C ARG A 27 -19.74 2.35 4.29
N ASN A 28 -19.90 2.29 2.96
CA ASN A 28 -18.88 1.72 2.09
C ASN A 28 -17.72 2.72 1.86
N HIS A 29 -16.97 2.99 2.93
CA HIS A 29 -15.77 3.82 2.89
C HIS A 29 -14.72 3.29 1.91
N TRP A 30 -14.75 2.00 1.60
CA TRP A 30 -13.85 1.37 0.64
C TRP A 30 -14.14 1.79 -0.80
N ASN A 31 -15.40 1.82 -1.22
CA ASN A 31 -15.76 2.32 -2.54
C ASN A 31 -15.32 3.78 -2.72
N THR A 32 -15.54 4.63 -1.71
CA THR A 32 -15.06 6.01 -1.74
C THR A 32 -13.54 6.07 -1.83
N LYS A 33 -12.82 5.34 -0.96
CA LYS A 33 -11.35 5.27 -1.00
C LYS A 33 -10.83 4.84 -2.37
N THR A 34 -11.39 3.78 -2.94
CA THR A 34 -10.96 3.25 -4.26
C THR A 34 -11.28 4.18 -5.42
N THR A 35 -12.37 4.97 -5.37
CA THR A 35 -12.59 6.07 -6.34
C THR A 35 -11.42 7.06 -6.32
N TYR A 36 -10.97 7.50 -5.14
CA TYR A 36 -9.86 8.45 -5.03
C TYR A 36 -8.50 7.81 -5.34
N TYR A 37 -8.29 6.53 -5.03
CA TYR A 37 -7.08 5.81 -5.43
C TYR A 37 -6.97 5.70 -6.96
N ARG A 38 -8.08 5.37 -7.64
CA ARG A 38 -8.15 5.37 -9.10
C ARG A 38 -7.90 6.75 -9.67
N ALA A 39 -8.53 7.78 -9.12
CA ALA A 39 -8.33 9.16 -9.57
C ALA A 39 -6.85 9.60 -9.44
N ALA A 40 -6.19 9.28 -8.31
CA ALA A 40 -4.77 9.53 -8.14
C ALA A 40 -3.91 8.79 -9.17
N ALA A 41 -4.21 7.50 -9.41
CA ALA A 41 -3.53 6.71 -10.44
C ALA A 41 -3.74 7.31 -11.85
N THR A 42 -4.95 7.78 -12.18
CA THR A 42 -5.24 8.44 -13.45
C THR A 42 -4.39 9.71 -13.60
N VAL A 43 -4.40 10.61 -12.61
CA VAL A 43 -3.62 11.85 -12.68
C VAL A 43 -2.12 11.58 -12.82
N LEU A 44 -1.59 10.61 -12.08
CA LEU A 44 -0.18 10.20 -12.21
C LEU A 44 0.19 9.69 -13.60
N ASN A 45 -0.75 9.06 -14.31
CA ASN A 45 -0.52 8.56 -15.67
C ASN A 45 -0.74 9.62 -16.76
N SER A 46 -1.51 10.67 -16.48
CA SER A 46 -1.92 11.65 -17.49
C SER A 46 -1.00 12.86 -17.63
N GLY A 47 -0.12 13.13 -16.67
CA GLY A 47 0.65 14.37 -16.68
C GLY A 47 1.91 14.33 -15.81
N PRO A 48 2.70 15.43 -15.82
CA PRO A 48 3.86 15.55 -14.96
C PRO A 48 3.47 15.51 -13.48
N ARG A 49 4.38 15.04 -12.62
CA ARG A 49 4.12 14.96 -11.17
C ARG A 49 3.82 16.29 -10.50
N SER A 50 4.24 17.41 -11.09
CA SER A 50 3.88 18.75 -10.63
C SER A 50 2.37 18.97 -10.55
N ASP A 51 1.61 18.21 -11.34
CA ASP A 51 0.16 18.33 -11.43
C ASP A 51 -0.54 17.49 -10.35
N MET A 52 0.23 16.82 -9.50
CA MET A 52 -0.28 15.95 -8.45
C MET A 52 -0.77 16.77 -7.25
N THR A 53 -2.00 17.28 -7.36
CA THR A 53 -2.64 18.11 -6.32
C THR A 53 -3.98 17.52 -5.92
N TRP A 54 -4.50 17.90 -4.74
CA TRP A 54 -5.85 17.49 -4.36
C TRP A 54 -6.92 17.95 -5.38
N LYS A 55 -6.71 19.09 -6.06
CA LYS A 55 -7.67 19.63 -7.04
C LYS A 55 -7.78 18.75 -8.27
N THR A 56 -6.64 18.32 -8.82
CA THR A 56 -6.59 17.45 -10.01
C THR A 56 -7.11 16.06 -9.69
N ILE A 57 -6.84 15.53 -8.49
CA ILE A 57 -7.43 14.27 -8.01
C ILE A 57 -8.96 14.38 -7.92
N VAL A 58 -9.46 15.44 -7.28
CA VAL A 58 -10.91 15.67 -7.15
C VAL A 58 -11.57 15.80 -8.53
N ALA A 59 -10.92 16.48 -9.47
CA ALA A 59 -11.42 16.60 -10.85
C ALA A 59 -11.46 15.25 -11.58
N ALA A 60 -10.50 14.35 -11.31
CA ALA A 60 -10.45 13.00 -11.90
C ALA A 60 -11.32 11.96 -11.19
N ALA A 61 -11.94 12.30 -10.04
CA ALA A 61 -12.75 11.37 -9.27
C ALA A 61 -14.20 11.32 -9.79
N GLU A 62 -14.60 10.16 -10.32
CA GLU A 62 -15.95 9.91 -10.84
C GLU A 62 -16.86 9.18 -9.83
N PRO A 63 -18.20 9.40 -9.85
CA PRO A 63 -18.95 10.27 -10.77
C PRO A 63 -18.91 11.76 -10.36
N ARG A 64 -18.55 12.06 -9.12
CA ARG A 64 -18.40 13.44 -8.62
C ARG A 64 -17.44 13.50 -7.44
N GLY A 65 -16.19 13.86 -7.70
CA GLY A 65 -15.25 14.22 -6.66
C GLY A 65 -15.64 15.52 -5.97
N CYS A 66 -15.25 15.65 -4.70
CA CYS A 66 -15.33 16.93 -4.01
C CYS A 66 -14.23 17.06 -2.96
N ARG A 67 -13.93 18.31 -2.60
CA ARG A 67 -12.86 18.63 -1.65
C ARG A 67 -13.09 17.98 -0.27
N SER A 68 -14.30 18.05 0.27
CA SER A 68 -14.57 17.50 1.62
C SER A 68 -14.35 16.00 1.66
N THR A 69 -14.87 15.25 0.68
CA THR A 69 -14.66 13.80 0.61
C THR A 69 -13.19 13.44 0.41
N PHE A 70 -12.42 14.21 -0.38
CA PHE A 70 -10.98 14.00 -0.47
C PHE A 70 -10.30 14.04 0.90
N TYR A 71 -10.58 15.06 1.72
CA TYR A 71 -9.99 15.16 3.06
C TYR A 71 -10.56 14.13 4.06
N GLU A 72 -11.79 13.65 3.88
CA GLU A 72 -12.32 12.51 4.64
C GLU A 72 -11.61 11.19 4.31
N VAL A 73 -11.05 11.08 3.11
CA VAL A 73 -10.35 9.89 2.61
C VAL A 73 -8.86 9.89 2.96
N ALA A 74 -8.19 11.04 2.82
CA ALA A 74 -6.72 11.14 2.88
C ALA A 74 -6.17 12.20 3.85
N GLY A 75 -7.05 13.01 4.45
CA GLY A 75 -6.65 14.03 5.43
C GLY A 75 -6.12 13.44 6.75
N ALA A 76 -5.54 14.31 7.59
CA ALA A 76 -5.00 13.92 8.89
C ALA A 76 -6.03 13.27 9.83
N HIS A 77 -7.32 13.58 9.65
CA HIS A 77 -8.44 13.02 10.41
C HIS A 77 -9.32 12.09 9.57
N ALA A 78 -8.80 11.59 8.44
CA ALA A 78 -9.52 10.64 7.61
C ALA A 78 -9.90 9.39 8.41
N ARG A 79 -11.07 8.82 8.09
CA ARG A 79 -11.50 7.58 8.76
C ARG A 79 -10.75 6.39 8.16
N HIS A 80 -10.38 5.45 9.04
CA HIS A 80 -9.76 4.19 8.65
C HIS A 80 -8.47 4.37 7.84
N ARG A 81 -7.59 5.29 8.26
CA ARG A 81 -6.25 5.39 7.65
C ARG A 81 -5.49 4.09 7.88
N MET A 82 -4.72 3.67 6.88
CA MET A 82 -3.82 2.52 7.02
C MET A 82 -2.85 2.73 8.19
N ILE A 83 -2.33 3.96 8.32
CA ILE A 83 -1.37 4.27 9.38
C ILE A 83 -1.97 4.15 10.79
N ASP A 84 -3.26 4.45 10.97
CA ASP A 84 -3.92 4.32 12.28
C ASP A 84 -4.06 2.85 12.68
N ALA A 85 -4.20 1.95 11.69
CA ALA A 85 -4.20 0.51 11.94
C ALA A 85 -2.81 0.03 12.39
N LEU A 86 -1.74 0.53 11.77
CA LEU A 86 -0.36 0.21 12.15
C LEU A 86 0.00 0.78 13.53
N ILE A 87 -0.40 2.02 13.83
CA ILE A 87 -0.20 2.66 15.13
C ILE A 87 -0.99 1.92 16.22
N GLY A 88 -2.27 1.61 15.94
CA GLY A 88 -3.15 0.93 16.88
C GLY A 88 -2.76 -0.52 17.19
N ASP A 89 -2.01 -1.19 16.30
CA ASP A 89 -1.45 -2.51 16.57
C ASP A 89 -0.33 -2.47 17.63
N GLY A 90 0.44 -1.38 17.69
CA GLY A 90 1.37 -1.07 18.77
C GLY A 90 2.65 -1.91 18.84
N ARG A 91 2.82 -2.94 18.01
CA ARG A 91 4.09 -3.69 17.92
C ARG A 91 5.18 -2.82 17.29
N SER A 92 6.42 -2.99 17.76
CA SER A 92 7.60 -2.23 17.31
C SER A 92 7.76 -2.24 15.78
N GLU A 93 7.51 -3.37 15.15
CA GLU A 93 7.63 -3.55 13.70
C GLU A 93 6.55 -2.76 12.95
N SER A 94 5.31 -2.82 13.43
CA SER A 94 4.19 -2.05 12.87
C SER A 94 4.40 -0.54 13.06
N LEU A 95 4.99 -0.11 14.19
CA LEU A 95 5.36 1.28 14.42
C LEU A 95 6.48 1.76 13.50
N GLN A 96 7.50 0.93 13.22
CA GLN A 96 8.54 1.28 12.24
C GLN A 96 7.97 1.48 10.84
N ILE A 97 7.03 0.61 10.42
CA ILE A 97 6.30 0.79 9.17
C ILE A 97 5.46 2.07 9.26
N ALA A 98 4.70 2.31 10.33
CA ALA A 98 3.92 3.53 10.49
C ALA A 98 4.78 4.80 10.35
N LEU A 99 5.95 4.85 10.98
CA LEU A 99 6.89 5.97 10.87
C LEU A 99 7.37 6.20 9.44
N ARG A 100 7.57 5.13 8.65
CA ARG A 100 8.00 5.24 7.25
C ARG A 100 6.90 5.80 6.33
N TYR A 101 5.63 5.54 6.65
CA TYR A 101 4.46 5.90 5.85
C TYR A 101 3.64 7.06 6.43
N LEU A 102 4.09 7.66 7.54
CA LEU A 102 3.44 8.83 8.12
C LEU A 102 3.69 10.05 7.23
N ARG A 103 2.64 10.56 6.60
CA ARG A 103 2.69 11.74 5.72
C ARG A 103 2.00 12.93 6.36
N THR A 104 2.58 14.11 6.13
CA THR A 104 1.92 15.40 6.41
C THR A 104 1.05 15.87 5.24
N ASP A 105 1.42 15.48 4.01
CA ASP A 105 0.64 15.79 2.81
C ASP A 105 -0.45 14.72 2.58
N PRO A 106 -1.75 15.10 2.52
CA PRO A 106 -2.83 14.18 2.20
C PRO A 106 -2.71 13.55 0.80
N VAL A 107 -2.08 14.21 -0.17
CA VAL A 107 -1.86 13.64 -1.51
C VAL A 107 -0.89 12.46 -1.43
N GLU A 108 0.23 12.62 -0.73
CA GLU A 108 1.18 11.52 -0.50
C GLU A 108 0.54 10.39 0.30
N GLN A 109 -0.24 10.71 1.33
CA GLN A 109 -0.97 9.71 2.12
C GLN A 109 -1.91 8.88 1.25
N LEU A 110 -2.65 9.52 0.34
CA LEU A 110 -3.55 8.85 -0.61
C LEU A 110 -2.76 7.93 -1.54
N ILE A 111 -1.62 8.39 -2.05
CA ILE A 111 -0.78 7.60 -2.97
C ILE A 111 -0.23 6.37 -2.27
N ASP A 112 0.25 6.48 -1.03
CA ASP A 112 0.75 5.32 -0.26
C ASP A 112 -0.36 4.27 -0.04
N GLU A 113 -1.60 4.68 0.26
CA GLU A 113 -2.74 3.75 0.34
C GLU A 113 -3.14 3.19 -1.04
N ALA A 114 -3.05 3.99 -2.11
CA ALA A 114 -3.30 3.55 -3.49
C ALA A 114 -2.28 2.52 -3.99
N LYS A 115 -1.02 2.61 -3.54
CA LYS A 115 0.01 1.60 -3.79
C LYS A 115 -0.35 0.26 -3.15
N VAL A 116 -0.84 0.27 -1.91
CA VAL A 116 -1.33 -0.95 -1.24
C VAL A 116 -2.53 -1.53 -1.98
N TRP A 117 -3.48 -0.68 -2.38
CA TRP A 117 -4.65 -1.12 -3.14
C TRP A 117 -4.28 -1.76 -4.49
N SER A 118 -3.42 -1.10 -5.27
CA SER A 118 -3.00 -1.60 -6.60
C SER A 118 -2.11 -2.84 -6.52
N PHE A 119 -1.29 -2.97 -5.48
CA PHE A 119 -0.47 -4.15 -5.25
C PHE A 119 -1.26 -5.35 -4.72
N TRP A 120 -2.48 -5.15 -4.21
CA TRP A 120 -3.20 -6.21 -3.49
C TRP A 120 -3.41 -7.50 -4.29
N ALA A 121 -3.72 -7.40 -5.59
CA ALA A 121 -3.88 -8.57 -6.46
C ALA A 121 -2.56 -9.35 -6.63
N PHE A 122 -1.42 -8.64 -6.75
CA PHE A 122 -0.08 -9.22 -6.82
C PHE A 122 0.25 -9.95 -5.51
N ARG A 123 -0.04 -9.31 -4.37
CA ARG A 123 0.09 -9.94 -3.05
C ARG A 123 -0.76 -11.22 -2.93
N GLN A 124 -1.99 -11.23 -3.44
CA GLN A 124 -2.83 -12.42 -3.39
C GLN A 124 -2.23 -13.58 -4.20
N ARG A 125 -1.73 -13.31 -5.40
CA ARG A 125 -1.03 -14.32 -6.22
C ARG A 125 0.24 -14.83 -5.55
N PHE A 126 1.05 -13.91 -5.03
CA PHE A 126 2.22 -14.22 -4.20
C PHE A 126 1.85 -15.22 -3.09
N THR A 127 0.87 -14.88 -2.25
CA THR A 127 0.47 -15.75 -1.13
C THR A 127 -0.07 -17.11 -1.57
N GLN A 128 -0.67 -17.22 -2.75
CA GLN A 128 -1.15 -18.49 -3.31
C GLN A 128 -0.01 -19.41 -3.80
N ARG A 129 1.14 -18.84 -4.18
CA ARG A 129 2.31 -19.62 -4.64
C ARG A 129 3.17 -20.13 -3.48
N LEU A 130 3.06 -19.53 -2.31
CA LEU A 130 3.84 -19.93 -1.15
C LEU A 130 3.49 -21.35 -0.72
N THR A 131 4.52 -22.11 -0.32
CA THR A 131 4.35 -23.45 0.24
C THR A 131 5.08 -23.56 1.58
N THR A 132 4.69 -24.53 2.41
CA THR A 132 5.34 -24.78 3.70
C THR A 132 6.78 -25.28 3.59
N ALA A 133 7.20 -25.73 2.40
CA ALA A 133 8.55 -26.21 2.12
C ALA A 133 9.53 -25.08 1.73
N MET A 134 9.02 -23.91 1.35
CA MET A 134 9.87 -22.78 0.95
C MET A 134 10.66 -22.23 2.14
N SER A 135 11.92 -21.92 1.89
CA SER A 135 12.79 -21.15 2.77
C SER A 135 12.42 -19.66 2.75
N PRO A 136 12.80 -18.88 3.77
CA PRO A 136 12.59 -17.43 3.76
C PRO A 136 13.21 -16.73 2.55
N GLY A 137 14.34 -17.22 2.02
CA GLY A 137 14.96 -16.66 0.81
C GLY A 137 14.10 -16.86 -0.44
N GLU A 138 13.56 -18.06 -0.64
CA GLU A 138 12.64 -18.34 -1.76
C GLU A 138 11.36 -17.51 -1.67
N MET A 139 10.82 -17.31 -0.46
CA MET A 139 9.66 -16.44 -0.26
C MET A 139 9.98 -14.96 -0.55
N GLU A 140 11.18 -14.49 -0.18
CA GLU A 140 11.64 -13.13 -0.50
C GLU A 140 11.79 -12.94 -2.01
N ASP A 141 12.36 -13.91 -2.73
CA ASP A 141 12.51 -13.88 -4.18
C ASP A 141 11.14 -13.82 -4.89
N GLU A 142 10.16 -14.61 -4.46
CA GLU A 142 8.79 -14.53 -4.99
C GLU A 142 8.13 -13.18 -4.71
N LEU A 143 8.32 -12.61 -3.51
CA LEU A 143 7.81 -11.27 -3.19
C LEU A 143 8.47 -10.19 -4.06
N PHE A 144 9.78 -10.30 -4.30
CA PHE A 144 10.52 -9.38 -5.16
C PHE A 144 10.07 -9.47 -6.62
N ALA A 145 9.80 -10.68 -7.11
CA ALA A 145 9.26 -10.89 -8.45
C ALA A 145 7.89 -10.21 -8.63
N GLU A 146 6.97 -10.38 -7.68
CA GLU A 146 5.65 -9.75 -7.73
C GLU A 146 5.72 -8.23 -7.53
N MET A 147 6.66 -7.73 -6.71
CA MET A 147 6.94 -6.29 -6.59
C MET A 147 7.42 -5.70 -7.92
N ALA A 148 8.36 -6.38 -8.57
CA ALA A 148 8.87 -5.96 -9.87
C ALA A 148 7.79 -6.01 -10.95
N GLU A 149 6.93 -7.02 -10.94
CA GLU A 149 5.80 -7.11 -11.85
C GLU A 149 4.81 -5.95 -11.63
N TRP A 150 4.39 -5.70 -10.39
CA TRP A 150 3.54 -4.56 -10.06
C TRP A 150 4.13 -3.22 -10.50
N ALA A 151 5.43 -3.01 -10.27
CA ALA A 151 6.12 -1.79 -10.68
C ALA A 151 6.11 -1.60 -12.20
N ARG A 152 6.24 -2.68 -13.00
CA ARG A 152 6.09 -2.64 -14.46
C ARG A 152 4.67 -2.32 -14.90
N TRP A 153 3.66 -2.85 -14.21
CA TRP A 153 2.26 -2.63 -14.53
C TRP A 153 1.75 -1.25 -14.12
N THR A 154 2.36 -0.63 -13.10
CA THR A 154 1.92 0.64 -12.54
C THR A 154 3.08 1.63 -12.32
N PRO A 155 3.88 1.94 -13.37
CA PRO A 155 5.14 2.65 -13.22
C PRO A 155 4.99 4.04 -12.58
N ALA A 156 3.95 4.79 -12.97
CA ALA A 156 3.70 6.12 -12.41
C ALA A 156 3.40 6.09 -10.90
N LEU A 157 2.60 5.11 -10.45
CA LEU A 157 2.35 4.88 -9.02
C LEU A 157 3.63 4.41 -8.32
N ALA A 158 4.32 3.42 -8.88
CA ALA A 158 5.52 2.85 -8.30
C ALA A 158 6.60 3.92 -8.06
N GLN A 159 6.79 4.83 -9.00
CA GLN A 159 7.80 5.88 -8.87
C GLN A 159 7.37 7.07 -8.00
N ALA A 160 6.07 7.26 -7.75
CA ALA A 160 5.57 8.36 -6.94
C ALA A 160 6.07 8.29 -5.48
N VAL A 161 6.04 9.43 -4.77
CA VAL A 161 6.38 9.50 -3.33
C VAL A 161 7.72 8.81 -3.01
N GLY A 162 8.78 9.22 -3.73
CA GLY A 162 10.14 8.72 -3.51
C GLY A 162 10.34 7.22 -3.72
N GLN A 163 9.55 6.59 -4.61
CA GLN A 163 9.60 5.15 -4.89
C GLN A 163 9.31 4.26 -3.66
N THR A 164 8.66 4.80 -2.63
CA THR A 164 8.27 4.01 -1.45
C THR A 164 7.41 2.81 -1.89
N PRO A 165 7.72 1.57 -1.47
CA PRO A 165 6.95 0.38 -1.85
C PRO A 165 5.54 0.38 -1.21
N PRO A 166 4.63 -0.51 -1.61
CA PRO A 166 3.40 -0.80 -0.88
C PRO A 166 3.68 -1.28 0.56
N ALA A 167 3.04 -0.67 1.56
CA ALA A 167 3.29 -1.01 2.98
C ALA A 167 2.98 -2.47 3.34
N CYS A 168 2.00 -3.09 2.66
CA CYS A 168 1.70 -4.52 2.84
C CYS A 168 2.88 -5.41 2.46
N ALA A 169 3.62 -5.09 1.38
CA ALA A 169 4.79 -5.84 0.97
C ALA A 169 5.95 -5.66 1.95
N VAL A 170 6.11 -4.45 2.50
CA VAL A 170 7.08 -4.20 3.58
C VAL A 170 6.77 -5.08 4.78
N GLU A 171 5.51 -5.09 5.21
CA GLU A 171 5.07 -5.94 6.32
C GLU A 171 5.29 -7.43 6.01
N ASP A 172 4.93 -7.90 4.81
CA ASP A 172 5.14 -9.29 4.39
C ASP A 172 6.62 -9.69 4.46
N LEU A 173 7.54 -8.83 4.02
CA LEU A 173 8.98 -9.12 4.09
C LEU A 173 9.48 -9.22 5.53
N THR A 174 8.98 -8.38 6.44
CA THR A 174 9.32 -8.52 7.87
C THR A 174 8.83 -9.85 8.45
N VAL A 175 7.64 -10.31 8.03
CA VAL A 175 7.05 -11.58 8.46
C VAL A 175 7.80 -12.79 7.91
N ILE A 176 8.19 -12.76 6.63
CA ILE A 176 8.99 -13.82 5.97
C ILE A 176 10.26 -14.12 6.78
N HIS A 177 10.94 -13.08 7.25
CA HIS A 177 12.18 -13.19 8.03
C HIS A 177 11.96 -13.39 9.54
N GLY A 178 10.73 -13.63 9.98
CA GLY A 178 10.41 -13.81 11.39
C GLY A 178 10.81 -12.62 12.25
N LEU A 179 10.59 -11.40 11.74
CA LEU A 179 10.91 -10.11 12.37
C LEU A 179 12.42 -9.83 12.56
N ARG A 180 13.30 -10.64 11.96
CA ARG A 180 14.75 -10.36 11.94
C ARG A 180 15.14 -9.24 10.98
N VAL A 181 14.25 -8.87 10.08
CA VAL A 181 14.37 -7.69 9.20
C VAL A 181 13.38 -6.64 9.70
N SER A 182 13.91 -5.47 10.06
CA SER A 182 13.11 -4.33 10.50
C SER A 182 12.23 -3.77 9.38
N GLY A 183 11.16 -3.05 9.72
CA GLY A 183 10.28 -2.42 8.72
C GLY A 183 11.03 -1.42 7.83
N ILE A 184 12.04 -0.74 8.39
CA ILE A 184 12.90 0.20 7.65
C ILE A 184 13.77 -0.56 6.63
N GLN A 185 14.49 -1.60 7.06
CA GLN A 185 15.32 -2.42 6.16
C GLN A 185 14.49 -3.09 5.06
N ALA A 186 13.30 -3.59 5.40
CA ALA A 186 12.38 -4.17 4.43
C ALA A 186 11.95 -3.14 3.37
N ALA A 187 11.61 -1.91 3.80
CA ALA A 187 11.24 -0.83 2.89
C ALA A 187 12.41 -0.43 1.98
N GLU A 188 13.64 -0.38 2.48
CA GLU A 188 14.84 -0.07 1.68
C GLU A 188 15.09 -1.12 0.60
N ARG A 189 15.06 -2.40 0.96
CA ARG A 189 15.24 -3.51 0.00
C ARG A 189 14.20 -3.48 -1.12
N LEU A 190 12.92 -3.29 -0.77
CA LEU A 190 11.84 -3.22 -1.75
C LEU A 190 11.87 -1.94 -2.58
N THR A 191 12.36 -0.82 -2.02
CA THR A 191 12.60 0.41 -2.79
C THR A 191 13.65 0.18 -3.87
N GLU A 192 14.70 -0.58 -3.58
CA GLU A 192 15.73 -0.93 -4.56
C GLU A 192 15.17 -1.80 -5.69
N VAL A 193 14.26 -2.74 -5.40
CA VAL A 193 13.53 -3.49 -6.43
C VAL A 193 12.75 -2.53 -7.35
N VAL A 194 12.00 -1.58 -6.78
CA VAL A 194 11.24 -0.60 -7.56
C VAL A 194 12.16 0.29 -8.40
N ARG A 195 13.30 0.73 -7.87
CA ARG A 195 14.28 1.55 -8.60
C ARG A 195 14.81 0.86 -9.85
N ARG A 196 15.22 -0.40 -9.73
CA ARG A 196 15.77 -1.17 -10.86
C ARG A 196 14.80 -1.36 -12.02
N ILE A 197 13.50 -1.32 -11.74
CA ILE A 197 12.44 -1.51 -12.73
C ILE A 197 12.01 -0.18 -13.37
N THR A 198 12.19 0.92 -12.66
CA THR A 198 11.60 2.21 -13.02
C THR A 198 12.60 3.25 -13.52
N LEU A 199 13.90 2.91 -13.50
CA LEU A 199 14.99 3.60 -14.19
C LEU A 199 15.12 3.07 -15.62
#